data_AF-A0A496S7X1-F1
#
_entry.id   AF-A0A496S7X1-F1
#
_cell.length_a   1.000
_cell.length_b   1.000
_cell.length_c   1.000
_cell.angle_alpha   90.00
_cell.angle_beta   90.00
_cell.angle_gamma   90.00
#
_symmetry.space_group_name_H-M   'P 1'
#
loop_
_entity.id
_entity.type
_entity.pdbx_description
1 polymer ?
#
loop_
_entity_poly.entity_id
_entity_poly.type
_entity_poly.pdbx_seq_one_letter_code
_entity_poly.pdbx_strand_id
1 'polypeptide(L)'
;AALPGVVSSYVDIPVIGVPLYSKAFKGVDSLLSILQMPKGVPVACTTVGGSGIVNAVVLALRILALFGRREKGLLKKVKKKFKKK
;
A
#
# COMPACT_ATOMS: atom_id res chain seq x y z
N ALA A 1 -2.02 4.44 13.55
CA ALA A 1 -1.74 3.20 12.78
C ALA A 1 -0.23 2.99 12.67
N ALA A 2 0.37 2.18 13.56
CA ALA A 2 1.85 2.07 13.68
C ALA A 2 2.46 0.83 12.99
N LEU A 3 1.66 -0.22 12.76
CA LEU A 3 2.14 -1.51 12.26
C LEU A 3 3.01 -1.41 10.99
N PRO A 4 2.65 -0.65 9.94
CA PRO A 4 3.48 -0.58 8.73
C PRO A 4 4.87 0.00 8.99
N GLY A 5 4.97 1.02 9.86
CA GLY A 5 6.24 1.63 10.24
C GLY A 5 7.11 0.68 11.05
N VAL A 6 6.50 -0.04 12.02
CA VAL A 6 7.20 -1.04 12.83
C VAL A 6 7.70 -2.19 11.95
N VAL A 7 6.88 -2.73 11.06
CA VAL A 7 7.32 -3.80 10.16
C VAL A 7 8.47 -3.32 9.28
N SER A 8 8.39 -2.10 8.74
CA SER A 8 9.44 -1.52 7.90
C SER A 8 10.77 -1.31 8.62
N SER A 9 10.80 -1.24 9.95
CA SER A 9 12.07 -1.14 10.70
C SER A 9 12.76 -2.49 10.90
N TYR A 10 12.08 -3.61 10.64
CA TYR A 10 12.61 -4.96 10.84
C TYR A 10 12.95 -5.69 9.53
N VAL A 11 12.57 -5.15 8.38
CA VAL A 11 12.72 -5.83 7.09
C VAL A 11 13.30 -4.91 6.02
N ASP A 12 14.16 -5.47 5.17
CA ASP A 12 14.75 -4.75 4.02
C ASP A 12 13.87 -4.78 2.76
N ILE A 13 12.78 -5.54 2.79
CA ILE A 13 11.82 -5.62 1.67
C ILE A 13 10.83 -4.45 1.71
N PRO A 14 10.30 -4.01 0.55
CA PRO A 14 9.34 -2.90 0.51
C PRO A 14 8.06 -3.18 1.33
N VAL A 15 7.69 -2.23 2.20
CA VAL A 15 6.44 -2.28 2.98
C VAL A 15 5.42 -1.29 2.41
N ILE A 16 4.20 -1.77 2.15
CA ILE A 16 3.08 -0.94 1.68
C ILE A 16 2.06 -0.82 2.82
N GLY A 17 1.82 0.42 3.28
CA GLY A 17 0.87 0.73 4.34
C GLY A 17 -0.45 1.25 3.78
N VAL A 18 -1.57 0.65 4.21
CA VAL A 18 -2.93 1.11 3.87
C VAL A 18 -3.55 1.78 5.09
N PRO A 19 -3.80 3.11 5.06
CA PRO A 19 -4.52 3.77 6.14
C PRO A 19 -5.99 3.38 6.10
N LEU A 20 -6.54 3.01 7.27
CA LEU A 20 -7.94 2.65 7.41
C LEU A 20 -8.74 3.81 8.03
N TYR A 21 -10.05 3.80 7.81
CA TYR A 21 -10.93 4.81 8.37
C TYR A 21 -10.98 4.69 9.91
N SER A 22 -10.66 5.78 10.60
CA SER A 22 -10.92 5.96 12.03
C SER A 22 -12.33 6.52 12.26
N LYS A 23 -12.93 6.25 13.42
CA LYS A 23 -14.21 6.85 13.81
C LYS A 23 -14.15 8.38 13.98
N ALA A 24 -13.09 8.91 14.58
CA ALA A 24 -13.01 10.33 14.96
C ALA A 24 -12.58 11.24 13.79
N PHE A 25 -11.53 10.86 13.05
CA PHE A 25 -10.89 11.72 12.06
C PHE A 25 -10.96 11.19 10.63
N LYS A 26 -11.92 10.31 10.32
CA LYS A 26 -12.10 9.70 8.99
C LYS A 26 -10.78 9.16 8.38
N GLY A 27 -9.87 8.67 9.20
CA GLY A 27 -8.60 8.08 8.77
C GLY A 27 -7.47 9.06 8.49
N VAL A 28 -7.63 10.37 8.76
CA VAL A 28 -6.53 11.35 8.69
C VAL A 28 -5.45 11.03 9.72
N ASP A 29 -5.86 10.63 10.93
CA ASP A 29 -5.00 10.10 11.98
C ASP A 29 -4.18 8.89 11.50
N SER A 30 -4.83 7.95 10.83
CA SER A 30 -4.22 6.74 10.28
C SER A 30 -3.30 7.05 9.11
N LEU A 31 -3.68 8.00 8.25
CA LEU A 31 -2.87 8.48 7.14
C LEU A 31 -1.57 9.10 7.66
N LEU A 32 -1.66 10.06 8.57
CA LEU A 32 -0.49 10.75 9.12
C LEU A 32 0.41 9.80 9.93
N SER A 33 -0.17 8.82 10.64
CA SER A 33 0.60 7.79 11.36
C SER A 33 1.47 6.92 10.44
N ILE A 34 1.05 6.71 9.19
CA ILE A 34 1.74 5.83 8.24
C ILE A 34 2.66 6.63 7.31
N LEU A 35 2.22 7.83 6.91
CA LEU A 35 2.91 8.65 5.91
C LEU A 35 4.15 9.37 6.49
N GLN A 36 4.08 9.81 7.75
CA GLN A 36 5.11 10.65 8.36
C GLN A 36 6.25 9.82 8.98
N MET A 37 6.90 8.99 8.16
CA MET A 37 8.03 8.19 8.61
C MET A 37 9.34 9.00 8.68
N PRO A 38 10.18 8.78 9.70
CA PRO A 38 11.51 9.39 9.77
C PRO A 38 12.45 8.85 8.68
N LYS A 39 13.55 9.57 8.46
CA LYS A 39 14.60 9.17 7.51
C LYS A 39 15.13 7.78 7.86
N GLY A 40 15.26 6.90 6.86
CA GLY A 40 15.83 5.55 7.00
C GLY A 40 14.82 4.42 7.16
N VAL A 41 13.53 4.69 7.43
CA VAL A 41 12.49 3.65 7.58
C VAL A 41 11.32 3.93 6.63
N PRO A 42 11.45 3.64 5.33
CA PRO A 42 10.48 4.07 4.32
C PRO A 42 9.23 3.17 4.27
N VAL A 43 8.04 3.79 4.27
CA VAL A 43 6.77 3.08 4.04
C VAL A 43 6.06 3.66 2.81
N ALA A 44 5.64 2.81 1.88
CA ALA A 44 4.80 3.22 0.76
C ALA A 44 3.34 3.35 1.22
N CYS A 45 2.87 4.57 1.44
CA CYS A 45 1.50 4.83 1.90
C CYS A 45 0.51 4.98 0.73
N THR A 46 -0.66 4.35 0.81
CA THR A 46 -1.74 4.50 -0.19
C THR A 46 -2.88 5.39 0.31
N THR A 47 -3.89 5.63 -0.53
CA THR A 47 -5.13 6.33 -0.16
C THR A 47 -5.84 5.67 1.03
N VAL A 48 -6.65 6.43 1.78
CA VAL A 48 -7.42 5.92 2.92
C VAL A 48 -8.54 4.97 2.47
N GLY A 49 -8.72 3.88 3.22
CA GLY A 49 -9.86 2.97 3.12
C GLY A 49 -9.78 1.95 1.98
N GLY A 50 -10.96 1.55 1.46
CA GLY A 50 -11.09 0.46 0.49
C GLY A 50 -10.31 0.68 -0.81
N SER A 51 -10.28 1.92 -1.32
CA SER A 51 -9.47 2.27 -2.49
C SER A 51 -7.97 2.09 -2.24
N GLY A 52 -7.52 2.30 -1.00
CA GLY A 52 -6.15 2.04 -0.56
C GLY A 52 -5.75 0.59 -0.68
N ILE A 53 -6.63 -0.33 -0.28
CA ILE A 53 -6.40 -1.78 -0.39
C ILE A 53 -6.17 -2.18 -1.85
N VAL A 54 -7.04 -1.71 -2.75
CA VAL A 54 -6.91 -1.98 -4.19
C VAL A 54 -5.61 -1.41 -4.74
N ASN A 55 -5.28 -0.17 -4.39
CA ASN A 55 -4.06 0.49 -4.83
C ASN A 55 -2.80 -0.19 -4.30
N ALA A 56 -2.82 -0.69 -3.07
CA ALA A 56 -1.71 -1.44 -2.48
C ALA A 56 -1.44 -2.74 -3.24
N VAL A 57 -2.49 -3.50 -3.56
CA VAL A 57 -2.37 -4.71 -4.40
C VAL A 57 -1.83 -4.38 -5.78
N VAL A 58 -2.34 -3.32 -6.42
CA VAL A 58 -1.86 -2.89 -7.74
C VAL A 58 -0.40 -2.43 -7.67
N LEU A 59 0.01 -1.72 -6.61
CA LEU A 59 1.39 -1.28 -6.41
C LEU A 59 2.33 -2.47 -6.19
N ALA A 60 1.96 -3.44 -5.35
CA ALA A 60 2.72 -4.67 -5.15
C ALA A 60 2.92 -5.42 -6.47
N LEU A 61 1.86 -5.57 -7.27
CA LEU A 61 1.95 -6.20 -8.59
C LEU A 61 2.81 -5.40 -9.58
N ARG A 62 2.83 -4.06 -9.49
CA ARG A 62 3.73 -3.23 -10.31
C ARG A 62 5.19 -3.47 -9.94
N ILE A 63 5.51 -3.56 -8.64
CA ILE A 63 6.86 -3.86 -8.15
C ILE A 63 7.30 -5.24 -8.65
N LEU A 64 6.46 -6.26 -8.44
CA LEU A 64 6.75 -7.63 -8.89
C LEU A 64 6.88 -7.74 -10.42
N ALA A 65 6.10 -6.97 -11.17
CA ALA A 65 6.16 -6.94 -12.64
C ALA A 65 7.47 -6.37 -13.21
N LEU A 66 8.33 -5.76 -12.40
CA LEU A 66 9.69 -5.39 -12.81
C LEU A 66 10.58 -6.62 -13.00
N PHE A 67 10.29 -7.73 -12.29
CA PHE A 67 11.16 -8.91 -12.22
C PHE A 67 10.68 -10.08 -13.11
N GLY A 68 9.50 -10.01 -13.75
CA GLY A 68 8.99 -11.12 -14.55
C GLY A 68 7.81 -10.82 -15.51
N ARG A 69 7.57 -11.75 -16.46
CA ARG A 69 6.47 -11.64 -17.46
C ARG A 69 5.12 -12.12 -16.92
N ARG A 70 5.09 -13.04 -15.95
CA ARG A 70 3.85 -13.65 -15.42
C ARG A 70 3.01 -12.62 -14.65
N GLU A 71 3.68 -11.77 -13.90
CA GLU A 71 3.16 -10.72 -13.03
C GLU A 71 2.55 -9.59 -13.87
N LYS A 72 3.12 -9.28 -15.04
CA LYS A 72 2.56 -8.32 -16.01
C LYS A 72 1.18 -8.79 -16.50
N GLY A 73 1.02 -10.10 -16.74
CA GLY A 73 -0.27 -10.70 -17.10
C GLY A 73 -1.29 -10.57 -15.96
N LEU A 74 -0.87 -10.85 -14.73
CA LEU A 74 -1.70 -10.73 -13.53
C LEU A 74 -2.12 -9.27 -13.26
N LEU A 75 -1.20 -8.33 -13.38
CA LEU A 75 -1.47 -6.89 -13.24
C LEU A 75 -2.53 -6.41 -14.24
N LYS A 76 -2.47 -6.85 -15.49
CA LYS A 76 -3.51 -6.54 -16.50
C LYS A 76 -4.87 -7.10 -16.10
N LYS A 77 -4.93 -8.35 -15.62
CA LYS A 77 -6.17 -8.98 -15.15
C LYS A 77 -6.76 -8.23 -13.96
N VAL A 78 -5.94 -7.91 -12.97
CA VAL A 78 -6.35 -7.22 -11.75
C VAL A 78 -6.86 -5.80 -12.07
N LYS A 79 -6.14 -5.03 -12.87
CA LYS A 79 -6.61 -3.71 -13.33
C LYS A 79 -7.93 -3.78 -14.11
N LYS A 80 -8.11 -4.78 -14.98
CA LYS A 80 -9.39 -4.98 -15.69
C LYS A 80 -10.53 -5.31 -14.74
N LYS A 81 -10.29 -6.16 -13.72
CA LYS A 81 -11.29 -6.52 -12.71
C LYS A 81 -11.78 -5.30 -11.94
N PHE A 82 -10.89 -4.41 -11.54
CA PHE A 82 -11.24 -3.20 -10.78
C PHE A 82 -11.71 -2.02 -11.63
N LYS A 83 -11.51 -2.03 -12.96
CA LYS A 83 -12.11 -1.04 -13.88
C LYS A 83 -13.57 -1.33 -14.24
N LYS A 84 -14.02 -2.58 -14.07
CA LYS A 84 -15.38 -3.04 -14.41
C LYS A 84 -16.36 -2.94 -13.23
N LYS A 85 -15.89 -2.48 -12.08
CA LYS A 85 -16.64 -2.32 -10.83
C LYS A 85 -16.67 -0.84 -10.49
#